data_AF-A0A2H9LFS4-F1
#
_entry.id   AF-A0A2H9LFS4-F1
#
_cell.length_a   1.000
_cell.length_b   1.000
_cell.length_c   1.000
_cell.angle_alpha   90.00
_cell.angle_beta   90.00
_cell.angle_gamma   90.00
#
_symmetry.space_group_name_H-M   'P 1'
#
loop_
_entity.id
_entity.type
_entity.pdbx_description
1 polymer ?
#
loop_
_entity_poly.entity_id
_entity_poly.type
_entity_poly.pdbx_seq_one_letter_code
_entity_poly.pdbx_strand_id
1 'polypeptide(L)'
;MSQEYEQPIEVLLSRIENQPEPSILRNQFIAVLQLYYDGLVDRKPGHEPGKEWIEQRDTLEDICLAYKDFFGNYYFEKSSENMKRATARAKDAVLGHREELLLYKSGSSAKMRHLSFAEDDMKNFSELIRLNASRIPLDTIVAISSGGFEPAFVAMHLYDKASFRAVRYSHNHFSDSKVLLPKNQPADYLKDEITGRNVLLVDDVLATGESFMEVSSYLSEMMPKKLTCAVVYLMGIEDELYYKIKRLRSPQVKELNRESPFESETFFFTMCKNQRRPLHFMTLKR
;
A
#
# COMPACT_ATOMS: atom_id res chain seq x y z
N MET A 1 10.39 -24.28 6.46
CA MET A 1 9.21 -23.64 7.08
C MET A 1 9.64 -23.04 8.40
N SER A 2 10.01 -21.76 8.43
CA SER A 2 10.31 -21.07 9.68
C SER A 2 8.99 -20.66 10.33
N GLN A 3 8.79 -20.96 11.61
CA GLN A 3 7.65 -20.50 12.40
C GLN A 3 7.48 -18.98 12.19
N GLU A 4 6.32 -18.58 11.68
CA GLU A 4 5.91 -17.18 11.66
C GLU A 4 5.76 -16.75 13.12
N TYR A 5 6.65 -15.87 13.58
CA TYR A 5 6.55 -15.29 14.91
C TYR A 5 5.44 -14.26 14.89
N GLU A 6 4.23 -14.74 15.05
CA GLU A 6 3.06 -13.96 15.35
C GLU A 6 3.30 -13.07 16.59
N GLN A 7 3.11 -11.76 16.45
CA GLN A 7 3.32 -10.81 17.54
C GLN A 7 2.07 -9.96 17.79
N PRO A 8 1.58 -9.87 19.04
CA PRO A 8 0.52 -8.93 19.40
C PRO A 8 1.06 -7.50 19.43
N ILE A 9 0.17 -6.53 19.24
CA ILE A 9 0.55 -5.11 19.13
C ILE A 9 1.26 -4.59 20.40
N GLU A 10 0.89 -5.07 21.59
CA GLU A 10 1.52 -4.69 22.86
C GLU A 10 3.03 -4.99 22.86
N VAL A 11 3.40 -6.17 22.34
CA VAL A 11 4.79 -6.61 22.25
C VAL A 11 5.53 -5.77 21.20
N LEU A 12 4.88 -5.44 20.10
CA LEU A 12 5.46 -4.58 19.06
C LEU A 12 5.73 -3.17 19.60
N LEU A 13 4.77 -2.56 20.30
CA LEU A 13 4.91 -1.23 20.88
C LEU A 13 6.04 -1.18 21.92
N SER A 14 6.12 -2.17 22.81
CA SER A 14 7.22 -2.29 23.78
C SER A 14 8.58 -2.44 23.11
N ARG A 15 8.65 -3.15 21.97
CA ARG A 15 9.89 -3.28 21.20
C ARG A 15 10.27 -1.99 20.50
N ILE A 16 9.31 -1.29 19.91
CA ILE A 16 9.54 0.01 19.23
C ILE A 16 10.14 1.01 20.21
N GLU A 17 9.61 1.09 21.43
CA GLU A 17 10.10 1.97 22.50
C GLU A 17 11.61 1.77 22.76
N ASN A 18 12.05 0.53 22.82
CA ASN A 18 13.42 0.15 23.21
C ASN A 18 14.38 -0.13 22.05
N GLN A 19 13.90 -0.16 20.80
CA GLN A 19 14.72 -0.49 19.64
C GLN A 19 15.29 0.79 18.99
N PRO A 20 16.63 0.92 18.89
CA PRO A 20 17.26 2.01 18.14
C PRO A 20 17.49 1.68 16.66
N GLU A 21 17.55 0.40 16.28
CA GLU A 21 18.01 -0.02 14.95
C GLU A 21 16.90 0.13 13.89
N PRO A 22 17.08 0.99 12.86
CA PRO A 22 16.03 1.27 11.89
C PRO A 22 15.58 0.03 11.08
N SER A 23 16.51 -0.84 10.73
CA SER A 23 16.20 -2.07 9.96
C SER A 23 15.24 -3.00 10.71
N ILE A 24 15.33 -3.04 12.05
CA ILE A 24 14.43 -3.81 12.90
C ILE A 24 13.10 -3.07 13.09
N LEU A 25 13.14 -1.75 13.33
CA LEU A 25 11.95 -0.91 13.50
C LEU A 25 11.04 -0.94 12.27
N ARG A 26 11.62 -0.99 11.07
CA ARG A 26 10.88 -1.06 9.80
C ARG A 26 9.77 -2.11 9.82
N ASN A 27 10.12 -3.35 10.19
CA ASN A 27 9.15 -4.45 10.23
C ASN A 27 8.11 -4.26 11.32
N GLN A 28 8.50 -3.69 12.46
CA GLN A 28 7.60 -3.42 13.59
C GLN A 28 6.58 -2.33 13.24
N PHE A 29 7.02 -1.30 12.52
CA PHE A 29 6.16 -0.22 12.07
C PHE A 29 5.05 -0.71 11.13
N ILE A 30 5.40 -1.48 10.09
CA ILE A 30 4.38 -2.07 9.20
C ILE A 30 3.47 -3.04 9.97
N ALA A 31 4.02 -3.83 10.88
CA ALA A 31 3.25 -4.77 11.69
C ALA A 31 2.21 -4.07 12.60
N VAL A 32 2.58 -2.97 13.25
CA VAL A 32 1.65 -2.15 14.04
C VAL A 32 0.55 -1.57 13.17
N LEU A 33 0.90 -1.01 12.02
CA LEU A 33 -0.07 -0.43 11.10
C LEU A 33 -1.02 -1.47 10.53
N GLN A 34 -0.51 -2.66 10.18
CA GLN A 34 -1.34 -3.80 9.78
C GLN A 34 -2.37 -4.12 10.86
N LEU A 35 -1.92 -4.35 12.11
CA LEU A 35 -2.83 -4.75 13.18
C LEU A 35 -3.87 -3.67 13.48
N TYR A 36 -3.48 -2.41 13.44
CA TYR A 36 -4.42 -1.31 13.60
C TYR A 36 -5.43 -1.27 12.46
N TYR A 37 -4.98 -1.26 11.21
CA TYR A 37 -5.85 -1.16 10.05
C TYR A 37 -6.79 -2.37 9.91
N ASP A 38 -6.29 -3.59 10.12
CA ASP A 38 -7.11 -4.80 10.14
C ASP A 38 -8.20 -4.71 11.23
N GLY A 39 -7.85 -4.18 12.40
CA GLY A 39 -8.81 -3.94 13.47
C GLY A 39 -9.89 -2.93 13.10
N LEU A 40 -9.56 -1.85 12.38
CA LEU A 40 -10.54 -0.90 11.84
C LEU A 40 -11.50 -1.56 10.84
N VAL A 41 -11.02 -2.51 10.05
CA VAL A 41 -11.80 -3.24 9.04
C VAL A 41 -12.68 -4.33 9.66
N ASP A 42 -12.21 -5.01 10.72
CA ASP A 42 -12.91 -6.17 11.29
C ASP A 42 -13.90 -5.80 12.41
N ARG A 43 -13.81 -4.58 12.96
CA ARG A 43 -14.67 -4.16 14.08
C ARG A 43 -16.15 -4.08 13.70
N LYS A 44 -17.03 -4.23 14.68
CA LYS A 44 -18.42 -3.79 14.51
C LYS A 44 -18.46 -2.25 14.48
N PRO A 45 -19.36 -1.64 13.68
CA PRO A 45 -19.56 -0.20 13.75
C PRO A 45 -19.83 0.24 15.18
N GLY A 46 -19.23 1.35 15.57
CA GLY A 46 -19.39 1.92 16.90
C GLY A 46 -20.75 2.55 17.14
N HIS A 47 -20.88 3.21 18.29
CA HIS A 47 -22.13 3.90 18.66
C HIS A 47 -22.26 5.24 17.91
N GLU A 48 -21.13 5.90 17.62
CA GLU A 48 -21.07 7.14 16.84
C GLU A 48 -20.06 7.00 15.67
N PRO A 49 -20.40 6.25 14.60
CA PRO A 49 -19.45 5.87 13.56
C PRO A 49 -18.70 7.05 12.93
N GLY A 50 -19.38 8.18 12.70
CA GLY A 50 -18.75 9.37 12.11
C GLY A 50 -17.71 10.01 13.02
N LYS A 51 -17.94 10.03 14.34
CA LYS A 51 -16.99 10.60 15.31
C LYS A 51 -15.81 9.67 15.52
N GLU A 52 -16.08 8.38 15.71
CA GLU A 52 -15.02 7.37 15.84
C GLU A 52 -14.14 7.33 14.59
N TRP A 53 -14.71 7.51 13.38
CA TRP A 53 -13.92 7.58 12.16
C TRP A 53 -12.95 8.76 12.13
N ILE A 54 -13.34 9.94 12.63
CA ILE A 54 -12.45 11.11 12.66
C ILE A 54 -11.22 10.79 13.51
N GLU A 55 -11.41 10.26 14.73
CA GLU A 55 -10.31 9.86 15.62
C GLU A 55 -9.44 8.76 14.99
N GLN A 56 -10.07 7.75 14.37
CA GLN A 56 -9.38 6.66 13.70
C GLN A 56 -8.54 7.14 12.50
N ARG A 57 -9.11 8.05 11.70
CA ARG A 57 -8.46 8.66 10.53
C ARG A 57 -7.29 9.53 10.96
N ASP A 58 -7.47 10.38 11.97
CA ASP A 58 -6.43 11.31 12.42
C ASP A 58 -5.22 10.52 12.96
N THR A 59 -5.48 9.44 13.72
CA THR A 59 -4.44 8.48 14.14
C THR A 59 -3.72 7.85 12.94
N LEU A 60 -4.49 7.37 11.95
CA LEU A 60 -3.93 6.74 10.76
C LEU A 60 -3.07 7.71 9.95
N GLU A 61 -3.56 8.93 9.73
CA GLU A 61 -2.88 9.96 8.92
C GLU A 61 -1.59 10.43 9.59
N ASP A 62 -1.58 10.64 10.91
CA ASP A 62 -0.36 11.03 11.63
C ASP A 62 0.73 9.95 11.56
N ILE A 63 0.35 8.69 11.80
CA ILE A 63 1.27 7.54 11.68
C ILE A 63 1.78 7.42 10.23
N CYS A 64 0.89 7.49 9.23
CA CYS A 64 1.26 7.38 7.82
C CYS A 64 2.20 8.52 7.38
N LEU A 65 2.01 9.74 7.86
CA LEU A 65 2.90 10.86 7.59
C LEU A 65 4.28 10.66 8.22
N ALA A 66 4.34 10.17 9.46
CA ALA A 66 5.61 9.85 10.09
C ALA A 66 6.33 8.68 9.39
N TYR A 67 5.57 7.68 8.92
CA TYR A 67 6.11 6.54 8.17
C TYR A 67 6.59 6.94 6.78
N LYS A 68 5.88 7.82 6.06
CA LYS A 68 6.38 8.42 4.80
C LYS A 68 7.83 8.92 4.97
N ASP A 69 8.08 9.67 6.03
CA ASP A 69 9.40 10.23 6.30
C ASP A 69 10.41 9.14 6.68
N PHE A 70 10.03 8.19 7.54
CA PHE A 70 10.89 7.07 7.91
C PHE A 70 11.31 6.22 6.70
N PHE A 71 10.35 5.70 5.91
CA PHE A 71 10.63 4.84 4.77
C PHE A 71 11.33 5.60 3.64
N GLY A 72 10.98 6.87 3.42
CA GLY A 72 11.70 7.73 2.48
C GLY A 72 13.17 7.84 2.84
N ASN A 73 13.49 8.17 4.09
CA ASN A 73 14.88 8.25 4.54
C ASN A 73 15.58 6.87 4.53
N TYR A 74 14.86 5.80 4.88
CA TYR A 74 15.41 4.44 4.89
C TYR A 74 15.95 4.03 3.51
N TYR A 75 15.24 4.39 2.43
CA TYR A 75 15.59 3.96 1.07
C TYR A 75 16.41 4.98 0.28
N PHE A 76 16.31 6.29 0.56
CA PHE A 76 16.96 7.32 -0.25
C PHE A 76 18.10 8.07 0.46
N GLU A 77 18.09 8.15 1.78
CA GLU A 77 18.99 9.02 2.52
C GLU A 77 20.28 8.32 2.93
N LYS A 78 21.41 9.01 2.76
CA LYS A 78 22.74 8.54 3.18
C LYS A 78 23.17 9.17 4.51
N SER A 79 22.50 10.25 4.93
CA SER A 79 22.75 10.94 6.19
C SER A 79 22.18 10.15 7.37
N SER A 80 23.07 9.69 8.25
CA SER A 80 22.69 9.04 9.51
C SER A 80 21.85 9.94 10.43
N GLU A 81 22.03 11.26 10.33
CA GLU A 81 21.30 12.23 11.16
C GLU A 81 19.85 12.40 10.73
N ASN A 82 19.60 12.44 9.41
CA ASN A 82 18.25 12.50 8.87
C ASN A 82 17.46 11.22 9.22
N MET A 83 18.12 10.05 9.10
CA MET A 83 17.51 8.77 9.48
C MET A 83 17.17 8.70 10.97
N LYS A 84 18.04 9.22 11.86
CA LYS A 84 17.75 9.31 13.30
C LYS A 84 16.52 10.17 13.58
N ARG A 85 16.40 11.36 12.97
CA ARG A 85 15.24 12.24 13.16
C ARG A 85 13.96 11.61 12.64
N ALA A 86 13.99 10.99 11.45
CA ALA A 86 12.84 10.28 10.89
C ALA A 86 12.42 9.09 11.77
N THR A 87 13.40 8.37 12.35
CA THR A 87 13.17 7.28 13.29
C THR A 87 12.51 7.77 14.58
N ALA A 88 13.02 8.85 15.18
CA ALA A 88 12.43 9.44 16.37
C ALA A 88 10.98 9.87 16.11
N ARG A 89 10.72 10.57 15.00
CA ARG A 89 9.36 11.00 14.63
C ARG A 89 8.39 9.83 14.42
N ALA A 90 8.82 8.75 13.76
CA ALA A 90 7.99 7.56 13.59
C ALA A 90 7.69 6.87 14.93
N LYS A 91 8.68 6.80 15.83
CA LYS A 91 8.46 6.29 17.19
C LYS A 91 7.47 7.17 17.95
N ASP A 92 7.65 8.48 17.93
CA ASP A 92 6.80 9.43 18.65
C ASP A 92 5.35 9.37 18.17
N ALA A 93 5.12 9.30 16.85
CA ALA A 93 3.78 9.15 16.29
C ALA A 93 3.11 7.84 16.75
N VAL A 94 3.82 6.71 16.66
CA VAL A 94 3.27 5.41 17.07
C VAL A 94 3.02 5.33 18.56
N LEU A 95 3.97 5.78 19.39
CA LEU A 95 3.85 5.70 20.84
C LEU A 95 2.89 6.77 21.39
N GLY A 96 2.73 7.89 20.69
CA GLY A 96 1.77 8.95 21.02
C GLY A 96 0.32 8.49 20.89
N HIS A 97 0.03 7.63 19.91
CA HIS A 97 -1.31 7.04 19.69
C HIS A 97 -1.46 5.64 20.32
N ARG A 98 -0.70 5.34 21.38
CA ARG A 98 -0.66 4.00 21.98
C ARG A 98 -2.04 3.52 22.45
N GLU A 99 -2.84 4.40 23.05
CA GLU A 99 -4.16 4.05 23.58
C GLU A 99 -5.13 3.71 22.44
N GLU A 100 -5.15 4.53 21.40
CA GLU A 100 -5.96 4.34 20.19
C GLU A 100 -5.56 3.07 19.44
N LEU A 101 -4.25 2.84 19.27
CA LEU A 101 -3.72 1.62 18.65
C LEU A 101 -4.16 0.37 19.40
N LEU A 102 -4.14 0.39 20.74
CA LEU A 102 -4.59 -0.73 21.57
C LEU A 102 -6.11 -0.89 21.56
N LEU A 103 -6.85 0.21 21.51
CA LEU A 103 -8.31 0.20 21.47
C LEU A 103 -8.85 -0.37 20.17
N TYR A 104 -8.21 -0.08 19.04
CA TYR A 104 -8.69 -0.44 17.70
C TYR A 104 -7.89 -1.53 17.00
N LYS A 105 -6.95 -2.19 17.68
CA LYS A 105 -6.18 -3.31 17.12
C LYS A 105 -7.07 -4.48 16.66
N SER A 106 -6.55 -5.24 15.70
CA SER A 106 -7.04 -6.57 15.37
C SER A 106 -6.80 -7.54 16.55
N GLY A 107 -7.70 -8.53 16.69
CA GLY A 107 -7.49 -9.67 17.59
C GLY A 107 -6.45 -10.68 17.07
N SER A 108 -5.99 -10.50 15.84
CA SER A 108 -4.98 -11.33 15.18
C SER A 108 -3.56 -10.90 15.56
N SER A 109 -2.59 -11.69 15.11
CA SER A 109 -1.17 -11.39 15.23
C SER A 109 -0.60 -10.80 13.94
N ALA A 110 0.42 -9.96 14.04
CA ALA A 110 1.04 -9.37 12.87
C ALA A 110 1.87 -10.41 12.11
N LYS A 111 1.87 -10.31 10.78
CA LYS A 111 2.86 -11.00 9.96
C LYS A 111 4.18 -10.26 10.06
N MET A 112 5.16 -10.89 10.68
CA MET A 112 6.53 -10.40 10.64
C MET A 112 7.14 -10.87 9.31
N ARG A 113 7.79 -9.96 8.57
CA ARG A 113 8.52 -10.15 7.28
C ARG A 113 7.90 -9.45 6.06
N HIS A 114 7.29 -8.29 6.25
CA HIS A 114 7.01 -7.39 5.12
C HIS A 114 8.33 -7.08 4.40
N LEU A 115 8.48 -7.59 3.18
CA LEU A 115 9.59 -7.34 2.24
C LEU A 115 11.02 -7.48 2.81
N SER A 116 11.23 -8.13 3.96
CA SER A 116 12.54 -8.19 4.60
C SER A 116 13.61 -8.91 3.77
N PHE A 117 13.19 -9.73 2.81
CA PHE A 117 14.06 -10.46 1.88
C PHE A 117 14.21 -9.77 0.52
N ALA A 118 13.49 -8.66 0.32
CA ALA A 118 13.26 -8.00 -0.95
C ALA A 118 13.71 -6.53 -0.90
N GLU A 119 14.67 -6.18 -0.04
CA GLU A 119 15.17 -4.81 0.08
C GLU A 119 15.75 -4.26 -1.22
N ASP A 120 16.46 -5.11 -1.98
CA ASP A 120 17.00 -4.71 -3.27
C ASP A 120 15.90 -4.50 -4.31
N ASP A 121 14.84 -5.32 -4.27
CA ASP A 121 13.65 -5.13 -5.10
C ASP A 121 12.93 -3.83 -4.73
N MET A 122 12.86 -3.50 -3.43
CA MET A 122 12.36 -2.22 -2.94
C MET A 122 13.19 -1.03 -3.38
N LYS A 123 14.53 -1.12 -3.40
CA LYS A 123 15.40 -0.07 -3.96
C LYS A 123 15.16 0.11 -5.45
N ASN A 124 14.99 -0.99 -6.19
CA ASN A 124 14.67 -0.92 -7.62
C ASN A 124 13.30 -0.27 -7.86
N PHE A 125 12.28 -0.66 -7.09
CA PHE A 125 10.96 -0.03 -7.10
C PHE A 125 11.07 1.48 -6.84
N SER A 126 11.78 1.85 -5.77
CA SER A 126 12.03 3.24 -5.35
C SER A 126 12.62 4.09 -6.47
N GLU A 127 13.65 3.57 -7.15
CA GLU A 127 14.29 4.24 -8.29
C GLU A 127 13.36 4.40 -9.48
N LEU A 128 12.55 3.38 -9.80
CA LEU A 128 11.58 3.46 -10.88
C LEU A 128 10.48 4.49 -10.60
N ILE A 129 9.96 4.52 -9.39
CA ILE A 129 8.98 5.53 -9.00
C ILE A 129 9.60 6.93 -9.11
N ARG A 130 10.83 7.11 -8.63
CA ARG A 130 11.57 8.39 -8.70
C ARG A 130 11.75 8.89 -10.13
N LEU A 131 12.13 8.00 -11.05
CA LEU A 131 12.30 8.33 -12.47
C LEU A 131 11.00 8.74 -13.16
N ASN A 132 9.86 8.30 -12.64
CA ASN A 132 8.54 8.58 -13.19
C ASN A 132 7.78 9.70 -12.47
N ALA A 133 8.23 10.12 -11.29
CA ALA A 133 7.51 11.09 -10.46
C ALA A 133 7.23 12.44 -11.12
N SER A 134 8.14 12.88 -11.99
CA SER A 134 7.95 14.11 -12.78
C SER A 134 7.02 13.95 -13.99
N ARG A 135 6.72 12.72 -14.40
CA ARG A 135 5.99 12.40 -15.64
C ARG A 135 4.56 11.93 -15.39
N ILE A 136 4.30 11.38 -14.21
CA ILE A 136 3.00 10.82 -13.84
C ILE A 136 2.46 11.68 -12.71
N PRO A 137 1.54 12.63 -12.97
CA PRO A 137 0.89 13.33 -11.88
C PRO A 137 0.11 12.32 -11.05
N LEU A 138 0.30 12.36 -9.72
CA LEU A 138 -0.44 11.54 -8.77
C LEU A 138 -1.07 12.45 -7.72
N ASP A 139 -2.35 12.21 -7.48
CA ASP A 139 -3.14 12.91 -6.46
C ASP A 139 -3.39 11.99 -5.26
N THR A 140 -3.56 10.68 -5.50
CA THR A 140 -3.92 9.70 -4.47
C THR A 140 -3.08 8.43 -4.64
N ILE A 141 -2.57 7.89 -3.54
CA ILE A 141 -1.91 6.58 -3.47
C ILE A 141 -2.81 5.66 -2.65
N VAL A 142 -3.14 4.49 -3.21
CA VAL A 142 -3.93 3.45 -2.57
C VAL A 142 -3.05 2.23 -2.33
N ALA A 143 -2.86 1.83 -1.09
CA ALA A 143 -2.17 0.59 -0.73
C ALA A 143 -3.16 -0.57 -0.59
N ILE A 144 -2.81 -1.73 -1.14
CA ILE A 144 -3.43 -3.01 -0.77
C ILE A 144 -2.81 -3.46 0.55
N SER A 145 -3.59 -3.47 1.62
CA SER A 145 -3.07 -3.78 2.96
C SER A 145 -2.82 -5.29 3.13
N SER A 146 -1.76 -5.70 3.84
CA SER A 146 -0.69 -4.87 4.43
C SER A 146 0.58 -4.77 3.58
N GLY A 147 0.73 -5.63 2.56
CA GLY A 147 1.94 -5.68 1.72
C GLY A 147 2.25 -4.37 1.01
N GLY A 148 1.22 -3.70 0.50
CA GLY A 148 1.35 -2.42 -0.20
C GLY A 148 1.73 -1.22 0.66
N PHE A 149 1.77 -1.33 2.00
CA PHE A 149 2.05 -0.17 2.87
C PHE A 149 3.46 0.40 2.67
N GLU A 150 4.49 -0.43 2.79
CA GLU A 150 5.87 -0.01 2.62
C GLU A 150 6.15 0.65 1.26
N PRO A 151 5.82 0.04 0.11
CA PRO A 151 5.99 0.69 -1.19
C PRO A 151 5.11 1.93 -1.37
N ALA A 152 3.94 2.00 -0.74
CA ALA A 152 3.14 3.21 -0.76
C ALA A 152 3.80 4.36 0.01
N PHE A 153 4.45 4.13 1.16
CA PHE A 153 5.17 5.18 1.90
C PHE A 153 6.37 5.72 1.12
N VAL A 154 7.10 4.84 0.43
CA VAL A 154 8.16 5.24 -0.52
C VAL A 154 7.59 6.11 -1.63
N ALA A 155 6.45 5.72 -2.22
CA ALA A 155 5.79 6.52 -3.24
C ALA A 155 5.33 7.87 -2.68
N MET A 156 4.71 7.92 -1.50
CA MET A 156 4.30 9.17 -0.85
C MET A 156 5.48 10.11 -0.63
N HIS A 157 6.65 9.59 -0.24
CA HIS A 157 7.84 10.42 -0.05
C HIS A 157 8.28 11.09 -1.36
N LEU A 158 8.19 10.37 -2.48
CA LEU A 158 8.53 10.91 -3.79
C LEU A 158 7.43 11.81 -4.38
N TYR A 159 6.17 11.53 -4.07
CA TYR A 159 5.00 12.30 -4.46
C TYR A 159 4.43 13.03 -3.25
N ASP A 160 5.20 13.98 -2.70
CA ASP A 160 4.93 14.64 -1.42
C ASP A 160 3.50 15.21 -1.24
N LYS A 161 2.79 15.48 -2.33
CA LYS A 161 1.42 16.04 -2.35
C LYS A 161 0.31 15.00 -2.47
N ALA A 162 0.61 13.72 -2.68
CA ALA A 162 -0.41 12.70 -2.87
C ALA A 162 -1.04 12.30 -1.54
N SER A 163 -2.37 12.20 -1.49
CA SER A 163 -3.07 11.63 -0.34
C SER A 163 -2.84 10.12 -0.26
N PHE A 164 -2.89 9.56 0.94
CA PHE A 164 -2.74 8.13 1.16
C PHE A 164 -4.05 7.51 1.60
N ARG A 165 -4.42 6.40 0.96
CA ARG A 165 -5.56 5.58 1.31
C ARG A 165 -5.13 4.12 1.33
N ALA A 166 -5.86 3.31 2.07
CA ALA A 166 -5.64 1.88 2.15
C ALA A 166 -6.95 1.15 1.90
N VAL A 167 -6.85 -0.07 1.39
CA VAL A 167 -7.96 -1.00 1.24
C VAL A 167 -7.48 -2.41 1.58
N ARG A 168 -8.36 -3.25 2.12
CA ARG A 168 -8.02 -4.66 2.36
C ARG A 168 -8.68 -5.56 1.33
N TYR A 169 -7.89 -6.46 0.76
CA TYR A 169 -8.39 -7.65 0.09
C TYR A 169 -7.37 -8.78 0.27
N SER A 170 -7.78 -9.85 0.94
CA SER A 170 -6.94 -11.03 1.11
C SER A 170 -7.73 -12.32 0.94
N HIS A 171 -7.58 -12.95 -0.23
CA HIS A 171 -8.19 -14.24 -0.52
C HIS A 171 -7.61 -15.38 0.36
N ASN A 172 -6.29 -15.40 0.56
CA ASN A 172 -5.61 -16.54 1.19
C ASN A 172 -5.59 -16.49 2.72
N HIS A 173 -5.55 -15.30 3.32
CA HIS A 173 -5.35 -15.17 4.76
C HIS A 173 -6.61 -14.78 5.52
N PHE A 174 -7.43 -13.92 4.95
CA PHE A 174 -8.70 -13.50 5.56
C PHE A 174 -9.92 -14.08 4.84
N SER A 175 -9.73 -14.69 3.67
CA SER A 175 -10.82 -15.16 2.79
C SER A 175 -11.83 -14.06 2.50
N ASP A 176 -11.31 -12.84 2.29
CA ASP A 176 -12.13 -11.69 1.93
C ASP A 176 -12.84 -11.98 0.59
N SER A 177 -14.16 -11.81 0.56
CA SER A 177 -14.99 -12.02 -0.64
C SER A 177 -15.17 -10.76 -1.48
N LYS A 178 -14.66 -9.63 -1.01
CA LYS A 178 -14.72 -8.30 -1.64
C LYS A 178 -13.69 -7.37 -1.01
N VAL A 179 -13.45 -6.23 -1.64
CA VAL A 179 -12.64 -5.16 -1.05
C VAL A 179 -13.31 -4.63 0.22
N LEU A 180 -12.53 -4.50 1.29
CA LEU A 180 -12.97 -4.04 2.60
C LEU A 180 -12.30 -2.73 3.00
N LEU A 181 -13.07 -1.93 3.73
CA LEU A 181 -12.73 -0.60 4.23
C LEU A 181 -12.96 -0.55 5.75
N PRO A 182 -12.36 0.41 6.46
CA PRO A 182 -12.65 0.66 7.87
C PRO A 182 -14.16 0.80 8.11
N LYS A 183 -14.66 0.16 9.17
CA LYS A 183 -16.11 -0.04 9.36
C LYS A 183 -16.87 1.22 9.69
N ASN A 184 -16.20 2.17 10.33
CA ASN A 184 -16.75 3.47 10.66
C ASN A 184 -16.54 4.51 9.55
N GLN A 185 -15.76 4.20 8.51
CA GLN A 185 -15.52 5.10 7.39
C GLN A 185 -16.83 5.39 6.65
N PRO A 186 -17.15 6.68 6.37
CA PRO A 186 -18.29 7.04 5.54
C PRO A 186 -18.22 6.36 4.17
N ALA A 187 -19.35 5.87 3.67
CA ALA A 187 -19.40 5.08 2.44
C ALA A 187 -18.78 5.80 1.22
N ASP A 188 -18.96 7.12 1.14
CA ASP A 188 -18.44 7.93 0.02
C ASP A 188 -17.00 8.44 0.25
N TYR A 189 -16.40 8.24 1.43
CA TYR A 189 -15.09 8.82 1.76
C TYR A 189 -14.00 8.41 0.76
N LEU A 190 -13.87 7.11 0.47
CA LEU A 190 -12.87 6.66 -0.51
C LEU A 190 -13.24 7.11 -1.92
N LYS A 191 -14.54 7.17 -2.25
CA LYS A 191 -15.00 7.62 -3.57
C LYS A 191 -14.61 9.07 -3.83
N ASP A 192 -14.81 9.96 -2.86
CA ASP A 192 -14.44 11.38 -2.95
C ASP A 192 -12.93 11.59 -3.16
N GLU A 193 -12.12 10.66 -2.64
CA GLU A 193 -10.66 10.65 -2.76
C GLU A 193 -10.15 10.09 -4.08
N ILE A 194 -11.02 9.45 -4.87
CA ILE A 194 -10.67 8.72 -6.09
C ILE A 194 -11.29 9.37 -7.33
N THR A 195 -12.54 9.84 -7.26
CA THR A 195 -13.26 10.39 -8.41
C THR A 195 -12.50 11.55 -9.04
N GLY A 196 -12.19 11.44 -10.34
CA GLY A 196 -11.47 12.46 -11.10
C GLY A 196 -10.00 12.66 -10.71
N ARG A 197 -9.43 11.80 -9.86
CA ARG A 197 -8.02 11.86 -9.41
C ARG A 197 -7.11 10.95 -10.23
N ASN A 198 -5.82 11.29 -10.28
CA ASN A 198 -4.78 10.37 -10.74
C ASN A 198 -4.35 9.51 -9.55
N VAL A 199 -4.65 8.23 -9.61
CA VAL A 199 -4.50 7.27 -8.51
C VAL A 199 -3.36 6.32 -8.81
N LEU A 200 -2.52 6.03 -7.81
CA LEU A 200 -1.55 4.93 -7.84
C LEU A 200 -1.98 3.84 -6.86
N LEU A 201 -2.35 2.68 -7.38
CA LEU A 201 -2.56 1.44 -6.62
C LEU A 201 -1.24 0.69 -6.45
N VAL A 202 -0.90 0.32 -5.22
CA VAL A 202 0.37 -0.30 -4.85
C VAL A 202 0.16 -1.58 -4.05
N ASP A 203 0.95 -2.61 -4.37
CA ASP A 203 1.08 -3.85 -3.60
C ASP A 203 2.56 -4.29 -3.51
N ASP A 204 2.89 -5.22 -2.62
CA ASP A 204 4.25 -5.78 -2.53
C ASP A 204 4.53 -6.81 -3.63
N VAL A 205 3.65 -7.79 -3.79
CA VAL A 205 3.87 -8.93 -4.68
C VAL A 205 2.69 -9.17 -5.61
N LEU A 206 2.98 -9.33 -6.90
CA LEU A 206 2.03 -9.90 -7.84
C LEU A 206 2.32 -11.41 -8.00
N ALA A 207 1.52 -12.24 -7.33
CA ALA A 207 1.57 -13.69 -7.47
C ALA A 207 0.57 -14.20 -8.51
N THR A 208 -0.70 -14.41 -8.11
CA THR A 208 -1.79 -14.78 -9.02
C THR A 208 -2.41 -13.58 -9.73
N GLY A 209 -2.16 -12.37 -9.21
CA GLY A 209 -2.78 -11.13 -9.67
C GLY A 209 -4.21 -10.89 -9.19
N GLU A 210 -4.80 -11.81 -8.44
CA GLU A 210 -6.20 -11.73 -8.00
C GLU A 210 -6.49 -10.50 -7.16
N SER A 211 -5.70 -10.26 -6.10
CA SER A 211 -5.86 -9.07 -5.25
C SER A 211 -5.81 -7.78 -6.03
N PHE A 212 -4.89 -7.73 -6.98
CA PHE A 212 -4.69 -6.57 -7.82
C PHE A 212 -5.86 -6.35 -8.78
N MET A 213 -6.40 -7.41 -9.38
CA MET A 213 -7.57 -7.34 -10.26
C MET A 213 -8.83 -6.91 -9.50
N GLU A 214 -9.08 -7.48 -8.32
CA GLU A 214 -10.26 -7.15 -7.52
C GLU A 214 -10.23 -5.68 -7.07
N VAL A 215 -9.11 -5.24 -6.49
CA VAL A 215 -8.96 -3.87 -6.01
C VAL A 215 -8.96 -2.86 -7.18
N SER A 216 -8.29 -3.17 -8.29
CA SER A 216 -8.30 -2.26 -9.44
C SER A 216 -9.68 -2.13 -10.08
N SER A 217 -10.47 -3.21 -10.13
CA SER A 217 -11.86 -3.17 -10.60
C SER A 217 -12.72 -2.30 -9.68
N TYR A 218 -12.64 -2.54 -8.37
CA TYR A 218 -13.34 -1.76 -7.34
C TYR A 218 -13.02 -0.26 -7.42
N LEU A 219 -11.74 0.11 -7.56
CA LEU A 219 -11.34 1.51 -7.70
C LEU A 219 -11.77 2.12 -9.04
N SER A 220 -11.82 1.33 -10.12
CA SER A 220 -12.23 1.82 -11.44
C SER A 220 -13.71 2.23 -11.46
N GLU A 221 -14.57 1.56 -10.69
CA GLU A 221 -15.98 1.93 -10.53
C GLU A 221 -16.17 3.31 -9.90
N MET A 222 -15.18 3.82 -9.17
CA MET A 222 -15.19 5.16 -8.57
C MET A 222 -14.76 6.26 -9.54
N MET A 223 -14.54 5.93 -10.81
CA MET A 223 -14.24 6.87 -11.89
C MET A 223 -13.01 7.76 -11.63
N PRO A 224 -11.82 7.19 -11.35
CA PRO A 224 -10.58 7.96 -11.32
C PRO A 224 -10.29 8.57 -12.70
N LYS A 225 -9.61 9.71 -12.72
CA LYS A 225 -9.09 10.29 -13.97
C LYS A 225 -8.07 9.36 -14.62
N LYS A 226 -7.22 8.73 -13.80
CA LYS A 226 -6.23 7.75 -14.23
C LYS A 226 -5.96 6.79 -13.08
N LEU A 227 -5.96 5.49 -13.35
CA LEU A 227 -5.54 4.46 -12.40
C LEU A 227 -4.21 3.85 -12.84
N THR A 228 -3.16 4.13 -12.07
CA THR A 228 -1.80 3.62 -12.20
C THR A 228 -1.60 2.48 -11.23
N CYS A 229 -0.85 1.46 -11.63
CA CYS A 229 -0.65 0.24 -10.86
C CYS A 229 0.84 -0.04 -10.73
N ALA A 230 1.32 -0.35 -9.53
CA ALA A 230 2.72 -0.71 -9.29
C ALA A 230 2.86 -1.81 -8.23
N VAL A 231 3.85 -2.68 -8.42
CA VAL A 231 4.20 -3.75 -7.49
C VAL A 231 5.71 -3.83 -7.31
N VAL A 232 6.17 -4.30 -6.16
CA VAL A 232 7.61 -4.40 -5.88
C VAL A 232 8.22 -5.54 -6.68
N TYR A 233 7.64 -6.74 -6.60
CA TYR A 233 8.14 -7.89 -7.36
C TYR A 233 7.04 -8.85 -7.82
N LEU A 234 7.39 -9.70 -8.79
CA LEU A 234 6.50 -10.67 -9.41
C LEU A 234 6.89 -12.07 -8.94
N MET A 235 5.93 -12.87 -8.45
CA MET A 235 6.19 -14.23 -7.98
C MET A 235 5.54 -15.25 -8.91
N GLY A 236 6.34 -16.18 -9.45
CA GLY A 236 5.80 -17.35 -10.16
C GLY A 236 5.08 -17.06 -11.48
N ILE A 237 5.37 -15.92 -12.12
CA ILE A 237 4.80 -15.60 -13.43
C ILE A 237 5.55 -16.39 -14.50
N GLU A 238 5.18 -17.66 -14.66
CA GLU A 238 5.21 -18.29 -15.97
C GLU A 238 4.22 -17.54 -16.88
N ASP A 239 4.54 -17.42 -18.17
CA ASP A 239 4.01 -16.46 -19.16
C ASP A 239 2.48 -16.19 -19.17
N GLU A 240 1.67 -17.07 -18.56
CA GLU A 240 0.22 -17.06 -18.58
C GLU A 240 -0.45 -15.85 -17.90
N LEU A 241 0.07 -15.33 -16.77
CA LEU A 241 -0.52 -14.15 -16.12
C LEU A 241 -0.24 -12.87 -16.92
N TYR A 242 0.97 -12.76 -17.50
CA TYR A 242 1.28 -11.73 -18.49
C TYR A 242 0.29 -11.79 -19.67
N TYR A 243 -0.04 -12.99 -20.16
CA TYR A 243 -1.05 -13.17 -21.20
C TYR A 243 -2.50 -12.92 -20.73
N LYS A 244 -2.88 -13.18 -19.47
CA LYS A 244 -4.20 -12.83 -18.91
C LYS A 244 -4.39 -11.33 -18.78
N ILE A 245 -3.39 -10.61 -18.25
CA ILE A 245 -3.39 -9.14 -18.21
C ILE A 245 -3.40 -8.56 -19.64
N LYS A 246 -2.74 -9.24 -20.60
CA LYS A 246 -2.80 -8.91 -22.03
C LYS A 246 -4.16 -9.25 -22.68
N ARG A 247 -4.89 -10.28 -22.21
CA ARG A 247 -6.22 -10.69 -22.72
C ARG A 247 -7.36 -9.81 -22.20
N LEU A 248 -7.22 -9.18 -21.03
CA LEU A 248 -8.09 -8.08 -20.60
C LEU A 248 -8.04 -6.89 -21.59
N ARG A 249 -7.10 -6.89 -22.55
CA ARG A 249 -7.00 -5.96 -23.68
C ARG A 249 -7.73 -6.44 -24.95
N SER A 250 -8.36 -7.62 -24.95
CA SER A 250 -8.95 -8.19 -26.18
C SER A 250 -10.34 -7.60 -26.49
N PRO A 251 -10.72 -7.47 -27.78
CA PRO A 251 -11.90 -6.70 -28.23
C PRO A 251 -13.26 -7.15 -27.69
N GLN A 252 -13.36 -8.27 -26.98
CA GLN A 252 -14.63 -8.79 -26.46
C GLN A 252 -15.16 -7.98 -25.24
N VAL A 253 -14.35 -7.12 -24.63
CA VAL A 253 -14.81 -6.14 -23.62
C VAL A 253 -15.33 -4.83 -24.27
N LYS A 254 -15.25 -4.69 -25.61
CA LYS A 254 -15.80 -3.51 -26.32
C LYS A 254 -17.33 -3.48 -26.34
N GLU A 255 -18.03 -4.57 -26.06
CA GLU A 255 -19.50 -4.58 -26.08
C GLU A 255 -20.13 -4.08 -24.77
N LEU A 256 -19.37 -4.03 -23.66
CA LEU A 256 -19.84 -3.46 -22.39
C LEU A 256 -19.54 -1.96 -22.22
N ASN A 257 -18.82 -1.33 -23.15
CA ASN A 257 -18.35 0.06 -23.03
C ASN A 257 -18.64 0.92 -24.27
N ARG A 258 -19.88 0.88 -24.78
CA ARG A 258 -20.30 1.81 -25.85
C ARG A 258 -20.67 3.22 -25.39
N GLU A 259 -20.63 3.52 -24.08
CA GLU A 259 -20.99 4.84 -23.55
C GLU A 259 -19.96 5.49 -22.60
N SER A 260 -18.68 5.10 -22.64
CA SER A 260 -17.63 5.76 -21.84
C SER A 260 -16.50 6.35 -22.69
N PRO A 261 -16.26 7.68 -22.65
CA PRO A 261 -15.26 8.35 -23.47
C PRO A 261 -13.84 8.34 -22.86
N PHE A 262 -13.53 7.49 -21.88
CA PHE A 262 -12.27 7.60 -21.13
C PHE A 262 -11.15 6.68 -21.61
N GLU A 263 -9.96 7.26 -21.75
CA GLU A 263 -8.69 6.59 -22.07
C GLU A 263 -8.07 6.03 -20.78
N SER A 264 -8.05 4.70 -20.63
CA SER A 264 -7.24 4.04 -19.61
C SER A 264 -5.83 3.78 -20.16
N GLU A 265 -4.87 4.55 -19.67
CA GLU A 265 -3.44 4.26 -19.84
C GLU A 265 -2.83 4.05 -18.45
N THR A 266 -2.16 2.91 -18.18
CA THR A 266 -0.94 2.79 -17.33
C THR A 266 -0.37 1.37 -17.41
N PHE A 267 0.96 1.20 -17.50
CA PHE A 267 1.67 0.02 -16.97
C PHE A 267 3.03 0.39 -16.33
N PHE A 268 3.36 -0.21 -15.18
CA PHE A 268 4.75 -0.52 -14.81
C PHE A 268 4.85 -1.96 -14.28
N PHE A 269 5.68 -2.76 -14.95
CA PHE A 269 6.10 -4.10 -14.53
C PHE A 269 7.59 -4.04 -14.14
N THR A 270 7.96 -4.66 -13.03
CA THR A 270 9.36 -4.74 -12.54
C THR A 270 10.09 -5.93 -13.17
N MET A 271 11.28 -5.71 -13.75
CA MET A 271 12.33 -6.73 -14.01
C MET A 271 13.48 -6.48 -13.02
N CYS A 272 14.30 -7.41 -12.53
CA CYS A 272 14.83 -8.64 -13.12
C CYS A 272 15.47 -9.49 -12.02
N LYS A 273 15.46 -10.82 -12.10
CA LYS A 273 16.44 -11.64 -11.33
C LYS A 273 17.45 -12.40 -12.17
N ASN A 274 17.37 -12.47 -13.51
CA ASN A 274 18.39 -13.22 -14.28
C ASN A 274 18.50 -13.00 -15.82
N GLN A 275 18.17 -11.84 -16.41
CA GLN A 275 18.48 -11.62 -17.84
C GLN A 275 19.03 -10.23 -18.17
N ARG A 276 20.14 -10.23 -18.93
CA ARG A 276 20.76 -9.08 -19.62
C ARG A 276 19.86 -8.55 -20.76
N ARG A 277 18.68 -7.98 -20.47
CA ARG A 277 17.86 -7.26 -21.46
C ARG A 277 17.23 -5.99 -20.85
N PRO A 278 16.96 -4.95 -21.66
CA PRO A 278 16.58 -3.63 -21.16
C PRO A 278 15.12 -3.59 -20.66
N LEU A 279 14.86 -2.71 -19.68
CA LEU A 279 13.53 -2.29 -19.23
C LEU A 279 12.69 -1.75 -20.39
N HIS A 280 11.42 -2.16 -20.48
CA HIS A 280 10.46 -1.54 -21.40
C HIS A 280 9.37 -0.78 -20.64
N PHE A 281 9.43 0.55 -20.73
CA PHE A 281 8.35 1.46 -20.43
C PHE A 281 7.36 1.38 -21.60
N MET A 282 6.14 0.91 -21.39
CA MET A 282 5.10 0.95 -22.43
C MET A 282 4.06 2.00 -22.06
N THR A 283 4.16 3.14 -22.73
CA THR A 283 3.08 4.14 -22.85
C THR A 283 2.27 3.75 -24.08
N LEU A 284 0.95 3.64 -23.97
CA LEU A 284 0.07 3.47 -25.11
C LEU A 284 -0.77 4.71 -25.26
N LYS A 285 -0.34 5.66 -26.08
CA LYS A 285 -1.30 6.59 -26.69
C LYS A 285 -2.22 5.81 -27.62
N ARG A 286 -3.48 6.25 -27.69
CA ARG A 286 -4.36 5.90 -28.81
C ARG A 286 -3.68 6.22 -30.15
#